data_AF-A0A397S8I7-F1
#
_entry.id   AF-A0A397S8I7-F1
#
_cell.length_a   1.000
_cell.length_b   1.000
_cell.length_c   1.000
_cell.angle_alpha   90.00
_cell.angle_beta   90.00
_cell.angle_gamma   90.00
#
_symmetry.space_group_name_H-M   'P 1'
#
loop_
_entity.id
_entity.type
_entity.pdbx_description
1 polymer ?
#
loop_
_entity_poly.entity_id
_entity_poly.type
_entity_poly.pdbx_seq_one_letter_code
_entity_poly.pdbx_strand_id
1 'polypeptide(L)'
;MQQIRRLRFTEEIDNKIIELMKKYGNLPNCYVRISEETNKQFNSDYTSKKIRQRWMSKLNPKLYQKPLGEDEKSFIIQWVENNKAPDDPVIHWKILIFAIKEKFGKLRSENMEYEC
;
A
#
# COMPACT_ATOMS: atom_id res chain seq x y z
N MET A 1 -14.38 20.87 -21.93
CA MET A 1 -14.20 20.06 -20.71
C MET A 1 -12.81 19.43 -20.78
N GLN A 2 -11.86 19.91 -19.99
CA GLN A 2 -10.50 19.35 -19.99
C GLN A 2 -10.56 17.93 -19.40
N GLN A 3 -10.16 16.93 -20.20
CA GLN A 3 -9.96 15.58 -19.69
C GLN A 3 -8.88 15.63 -18.61
N ILE A 4 -9.26 15.33 -17.38
CA ILE A 4 -8.33 15.11 -16.27
C ILE A 4 -7.47 13.90 -16.69
N ARG A 5 -6.32 14.16 -17.30
CA ARG A 5 -5.29 13.14 -17.52
C ARG A 5 -5.03 12.53 -16.15
N ARG A 6 -5.32 11.23 -15.98
CA ARG A 6 -4.84 10.49 -14.80
C ARG A 6 -3.34 10.65 -14.75
N LEU A 7 -2.86 11.60 -13.94
CA LEU A 7 -1.43 11.79 -13.69
C LEU A 7 -0.91 10.50 -13.05
N ARG A 8 0.04 9.87 -13.75
CA ARG A 8 0.69 8.64 -13.29
C ARG A 8 1.81 9.02 -12.34
N PHE A 9 1.97 8.24 -11.29
CA PHE A 9 3.14 8.32 -10.44
C PHE A 9 4.38 8.00 -11.27
N THR A 10 5.35 8.90 -11.25
CA THR A 10 6.70 8.72 -11.82
C THR A 10 7.70 8.48 -10.70
N GLU A 11 8.89 8.00 -11.04
CA GLU A 11 9.96 7.78 -10.07
C GLU A 11 10.34 9.09 -9.33
N GLU A 12 10.34 10.23 -10.04
CA GLU A 12 10.61 11.54 -9.44
C GLU A 12 9.57 11.92 -8.37
N ILE A 13 8.28 11.68 -8.68
CA ILE A 13 7.19 11.92 -7.74
C ILE A 13 7.29 10.95 -6.55
N ASP A 14 7.58 9.68 -6.80
CA ASP A 14 7.75 8.66 -5.77
C ASP A 14 8.91 9.02 -4.82
N ASN A 15 10.05 9.45 -5.36
CA ASN A 15 11.20 9.92 -4.58
C ASN A 15 10.83 11.14 -3.72
N LYS A 16 10.04 12.08 -4.26
CA LYS A 16 9.57 13.21 -3.47
C LYS A 16 8.66 12.78 -2.33
N ILE A 17 7.72 11.87 -2.59
CA ILE A 17 6.83 11.34 -1.54
C ILE A 17 7.66 10.65 -0.45
N ILE A 18 8.70 9.89 -0.80
CA ILE A 18 9.60 9.25 0.17
C ILE A 18 10.33 10.28 1.04
N GLU A 19 10.87 11.33 0.43
CA GLU A 19 11.52 12.44 1.16
C GLU A 19 10.55 13.11 2.15
N LEU A 20 9.35 13.46 1.67
CA LEU A 20 8.33 14.10 2.49
C LEU A 20 7.81 13.18 3.60
N MET A 21 7.76 11.87 3.37
CA MET A 21 7.37 10.90 4.38
C MET A 21 8.42 10.77 5.49
N LYS A 22 9.72 10.86 5.14
CA LYS A 22 10.78 10.93 6.17
C LYS A 22 10.65 12.20 7.01
N LYS A 23 10.24 13.32 6.41
CA LYS A 23 10.10 14.61 7.09
C LYS A 23 8.84 14.73 7.95
N TYR A 24 7.71 14.24 7.46
CA TYR A 24 6.39 14.47 8.06
C TYR A 24 5.66 13.20 8.51
N GLY A 25 6.19 12.01 8.26
CA GLY A 25 5.45 10.75 8.45
C GLY A 25 4.95 10.50 9.88
N ASN A 26 5.59 11.11 10.88
CA ASN A 26 5.19 11.02 12.29
C ASN A 26 4.09 12.03 12.68
N LEU A 27 3.73 12.95 11.80
CA LEU A 27 2.74 13.98 12.08
C LEU A 27 1.31 13.47 11.79
N PRO A 28 0.31 13.93 12.56
CA PRO A 28 -1.09 13.71 12.19
C PRO A 28 -1.36 14.33 10.82
N ASN A 29 -2.21 13.68 10.02
CA ASN A 29 -2.56 14.12 8.66
C ASN A 29 -1.35 14.29 7.71
N CYS A 30 -0.26 13.54 7.92
CA CYS A 30 0.94 13.60 7.08
C CYS A 30 0.63 13.49 5.58
N TYR A 31 -0.29 12.61 5.17
CA TYR A 31 -0.69 12.44 3.78
C TYR A 31 -1.36 13.68 3.15
N VAL A 32 -2.02 14.52 3.95
CA VAL A 32 -2.59 15.79 3.47
C VAL A 32 -1.46 16.74 3.09
N ARG A 33 -0.52 16.96 4.02
CA ARG A 33 0.65 17.80 3.78
C ARG A 33 1.51 17.31 2.62
N ILE A 34 1.75 15.99 2.56
CA ILE A 34 2.52 15.38 1.46
C ILE A 34 1.80 15.63 0.13
N SER A 35 0.47 15.48 0.07
CA SER A 35 -0.28 15.73 -1.16
C SER A 35 -0.22 17.19 -1.60
N GLU A 36 -0.32 18.15 -0.66
CA GLU A 36 -0.22 19.58 -0.96
C GLU A 36 1.17 19.96 -1.51
N GLU A 37 2.24 19.50 -0.86
CA GLU A 37 3.61 19.79 -1.29
C GLU A 37 3.95 19.14 -2.63
N THR A 38 3.54 17.88 -2.82
CA THR A 38 3.73 17.17 -4.09
C THR A 38 2.97 17.85 -5.22
N ASN A 39 1.71 18.22 -4.99
CA ASN A 39 0.89 18.90 -6.00
C ASN A 39 1.42 20.28 -6.37
N LYS A 40 1.91 21.04 -5.38
CA LYS A 40 2.54 22.34 -5.63
C LYS A 40 3.81 22.21 -6.46
N GLN A 41 4.63 21.19 -6.21
CA GLN A 41 5.90 21.00 -6.92
C GLN A 41 5.70 20.49 -8.36
N PHE A 42 4.80 19.53 -8.56
CA PHE A 42 4.63 18.87 -9.86
C PHE A 42 3.42 19.35 -10.66
N ASN A 43 2.73 20.38 -10.18
CA ASN A 43 1.47 20.88 -10.76
C ASN A 43 0.46 19.74 -11.00
N SER A 44 0.24 18.93 -9.95
CA SER A 44 -0.59 17.72 -9.98
C SER A 44 -1.83 17.81 -9.07
N ASP A 45 -2.71 16.80 -9.14
CA ASP A 45 -4.00 16.74 -8.42
C ASP A 45 -4.14 15.47 -7.56
N TYR A 46 -3.05 15.03 -6.92
CA TYR A 46 -3.09 13.86 -6.04
C TYR A 46 -3.89 14.16 -4.79
N THR A 47 -4.86 13.30 -4.48
CA THR A 47 -5.53 13.31 -3.19
C THR A 47 -4.65 12.64 -2.14
N SER A 48 -4.79 13.04 -0.87
CA SER A 48 -4.15 12.38 0.26
C SER A 48 -4.40 10.86 0.29
N LYS A 49 -5.59 10.42 -0.17
CA LYS A 49 -5.92 8.99 -0.35
C LYS A 49 -5.04 8.31 -1.38
N LYS A 50 -4.80 8.92 -2.55
CA LYS A 50 -3.89 8.38 -3.59
C LYS A 50 -2.46 8.29 -3.07
N ILE A 51 -1.97 9.32 -2.39
CA ILE A 51 -0.63 9.31 -1.77
C ILE A 51 -0.52 8.19 -0.73
N ARG A 52 -1.52 8.05 0.16
CA ARG A 52 -1.55 6.97 1.15
C ARG A 52 -1.53 5.60 0.49
N GLN A 53 -2.34 5.39 -0.54
CA GLN A 53 -2.37 4.13 -1.27
C GLN A 53 -1.01 3.83 -1.89
N ARG A 54 -0.41 4.79 -2.61
CA ARG A 54 0.92 4.63 -3.24
C ARG A 54 2.00 4.30 -2.21
N TRP A 55 1.97 4.95 -1.04
CA TRP A 55 2.88 4.66 0.05
C TRP A 55 2.72 3.24 0.60
N MET A 56 1.48 2.85 0.92
CA MET A 56 1.18 1.55 1.53
C MET A 56 1.34 0.37 0.56
N SER A 57 1.28 0.59 -0.76
CA SER A 57 1.45 -0.46 -1.76
C SER A 57 2.88 -0.60 -2.28
N LYS A 58 3.59 0.51 -2.50
CA LYS A 58 4.87 0.50 -3.23
C LYS A 58 6.03 1.21 -2.53
N LEU A 59 5.81 2.34 -1.85
CA LEU A 59 6.94 3.19 -1.41
C LEU A 59 7.43 2.92 0.01
N ASN A 60 6.60 2.31 0.87
CA ASN A 60 6.97 2.07 2.26
C ASN A 60 8.15 1.08 2.34
N PRO A 61 9.34 1.48 2.85
CA PRO A 61 10.53 0.61 2.91
C PRO A 61 10.35 -0.64 3.77
N LYS A 62 9.36 -0.65 4.66
CA LYS A 62 9.03 -1.81 5.49
C LYS A 62 8.27 -2.90 4.72
N LEU A 63 7.81 -2.61 3.50
CA LEU A 63 7.10 -3.58 2.67
C LEU A 63 8.05 -4.67 2.19
N TYR A 64 7.61 -5.92 2.35
CA TYR A 64 8.29 -7.06 1.80
C TYR A 64 7.70 -7.38 0.43
N GLN A 65 8.40 -6.93 -0.63
CA GLN A 65 7.93 -6.95 -2.02
C GLN A 65 8.35 -8.20 -2.82
N LYS A 66 9.13 -9.11 -2.23
CA LYS A 66 9.50 -10.37 -2.91
C LYS A 66 8.27 -11.24 -3.12
N PRO A 67 8.26 -12.21 -4.05
CA PRO A 67 7.18 -13.17 -4.17
C PRO A 67 6.84 -13.87 -2.83
N LEU A 68 5.62 -14.41 -2.71
CA LEU A 68 5.25 -15.27 -1.59
C LEU A 68 6.09 -16.55 -1.65
N GLY A 69 6.77 -16.88 -0.55
CA GLY A 69 7.41 -18.19 -0.39
C GLY A 69 6.37 -19.30 -0.32
N GLU A 70 6.78 -20.55 -0.56
CA GLU A 70 5.85 -21.70 -0.53
C GLU A 70 5.20 -21.87 0.84
N ASP A 71 5.97 -21.68 1.90
CA ASP A 71 5.54 -21.69 3.29
C ASP A 71 4.54 -20.55 3.62
N GLU A 72 4.69 -19.36 3.00
CA GLU A 72 3.68 -18.30 3.08
C GLU A 72 2.40 -18.68 2.33
N LYS A 73 2.51 -19.27 1.14
CA LYS A 73 1.36 -19.72 0.34
C LYS A 73 0.58 -20.80 1.07
N SER A 74 1.25 -21.84 1.59
CA SER A 74 0.62 -22.90 2.38
C SER A 74 -0.09 -22.35 3.61
N PHE A 75 0.52 -21.38 4.31
CA PHE A 75 -0.13 -20.73 5.44
C PHE A 75 -1.38 -19.95 5.03
N ILE A 76 -1.34 -19.19 3.92
CA ILE A 76 -2.50 -18.46 3.42
C ILE A 76 -3.65 -19.40 3.10
N ILE A 77 -3.38 -20.51 2.41
CA ILE A 77 -4.39 -21.52 2.06
C ILE A 77 -5.04 -22.07 3.32
N GLN A 78 -4.24 -22.56 4.27
CA GLN A 78 -4.73 -23.09 5.54
C GLN A 78 -5.52 -22.05 6.34
N TRP A 79 -5.04 -20.80 6.39
CA TRP A 79 -5.73 -19.73 7.10
C TRP A 79 -7.10 -19.46 6.48
N VAL A 80 -7.18 -19.38 5.15
CA VAL A 80 -8.45 -19.15 4.43
C VAL A 80 -9.42 -20.32 4.64
N GLU A 81 -8.95 -21.56 4.60
CA GLU A 81 -9.78 -22.75 4.85
C GLU A 81 -10.35 -22.76 6.27
N ASN A 82 -9.55 -22.38 7.26
CA ASN A 82 -9.96 -22.36 8.66
C ASN A 82 -10.87 -21.17 9.04
N ASN A 83 -10.85 -20.09 8.25
CA ASN A 83 -11.59 -18.85 8.55
C ASN A 83 -12.78 -18.62 7.61
N LYS A 84 -13.00 -19.50 6.62
CA LYS A 84 -14.24 -19.52 5.83
C LYS A 84 -15.29 -20.31 6.62
N ALA A 85 -16.16 -19.61 7.31
CA ALA A 85 -17.34 -20.24 7.86
C ALA A 85 -18.35 -20.52 6.71
N PRO A 86 -19.14 -21.61 6.75
CA PRO A 86 -20.15 -21.90 5.72
C PRO A 86 -21.16 -20.75 5.53
N ASP A 87 -21.36 -19.99 6.59
CA ASP A 87 -22.28 -18.87 6.76
C ASP A 87 -21.62 -17.49 6.58
N ASP A 88 -20.29 -17.39 6.58
CA ASP A 88 -19.54 -16.17 6.26
C ASP A 88 -18.44 -16.45 5.22
N PRO A 89 -18.75 -16.29 3.92
CA PRO A 89 -17.79 -16.52 2.85
C PRO A 89 -16.78 -15.36 2.70
N VAL A 90 -16.88 -14.29 3.49
CA VAL A 90 -16.06 -13.08 3.32
C VAL A 90 -14.66 -13.30 3.86
N ILE A 91 -13.66 -13.23 2.98
CA ILE A 91 -12.25 -13.26 3.39
C ILE A 91 -11.86 -11.88 3.94
N HIS A 92 -11.59 -11.81 5.24
CA HIS A 92 -11.07 -10.61 5.88
C HIS A 92 -9.56 -10.44 5.61
N TRP A 93 -9.21 -9.96 4.41
CA TRP A 93 -7.82 -9.79 3.96
C TRP A 93 -6.91 -9.02 4.92
N LYS A 94 -7.44 -8.00 5.61
CA LYS A 94 -6.67 -7.25 6.62
C LYS A 94 -6.21 -8.11 7.79
N ILE A 95 -7.07 -9.03 8.23
CA ILE A 95 -6.75 -9.96 9.32
C ILE A 95 -5.71 -10.97 8.84
N LEU A 96 -5.86 -11.51 7.62
CA LEU A 96 -4.87 -12.40 7.02
C LEU A 96 -3.49 -11.73 6.88
N ILE A 97 -3.42 -10.50 6.38
CA ILE A 97 -2.14 -9.76 6.24
C ILE A 97 -1.48 -9.56 7.60
N PHE A 98 -2.27 -9.24 8.63
CA PHE A 98 -1.76 -9.15 10.00
C PHE A 98 -1.23 -10.51 10.48
N ALA A 99 -1.95 -11.62 10.25
CA ALA A 99 -1.52 -12.95 10.61
C ALA A 99 -0.22 -13.39 9.90
N ILE A 100 -0.07 -13.07 8.60
CA ILE A 100 1.17 -13.30 7.85
C ILE A 100 2.32 -12.51 8.47
N LYS A 101 2.08 -11.23 8.82
CA LYS A 101 3.10 -10.39 9.44
C LYS A 101 3.53 -10.94 10.80
N GLU A 102 2.61 -11.38 11.64
CA GLU A 102 2.93 -11.98 12.95
C GLU A 102 3.73 -13.28 12.79
N LYS A 103 3.36 -14.13 11.82
CA LYS A 103 4.01 -15.43 11.62
C LYS A 103 5.38 -15.33 10.95
N PHE A 104 5.54 -14.47 9.94
CA PHE A 104 6.74 -14.42 9.09
C PHE A 104 7.58 -13.15 9.27
N GLY A 105 7.11 -12.18 10.06
CA GLY A 105 7.76 -10.86 10.19
C GLY A 105 7.70 -10.00 8.92
N LYS A 106 6.91 -10.41 7.91
CA LYS A 106 6.86 -9.77 6.58
C LYS A 106 5.61 -8.90 6.46
N LEU A 107 5.78 -7.58 6.31
CA LEU A 107 4.68 -6.69 6.01
C LEU A 107 4.36 -6.74 4.51
N ARG A 108 3.25 -7.39 4.16
CA ARG A 108 2.75 -7.47 2.78
C ARG A 108 1.82 -6.29 2.47
N SER A 109 1.78 -5.86 1.20
CA SER A 109 0.82 -4.86 0.75
C SER A 109 -0.60 -5.43 0.71
N GLU A 110 -1.60 -4.59 0.95
CA GLU A 110 -3.03 -4.97 0.83
C GLU A 110 -3.46 -5.21 -0.62
N ASN A 111 -2.83 -4.51 -1.56
CA ASN A 111 -3.00 -4.72 -2.98
C ASN A 111 -1.66 -5.12 -3.57
N MET A 112 -1.58 -6.31 -4.17
CA MET A 112 -0.50 -6.64 -5.09
C MET A 112 -0.87 -6.07 -6.45
N GLU A 113 -0.22 -4.99 -6.86
CA GLU A 113 -0.23 -4.58 -8.26
C GLU A 113 0.67 -5.58 -8.99
N TYR A 114 0.08 -6.43 -9.83
CA TYR A 114 0.86 -7.17 -10.82
C TYR A 114 1.43 -6.13 -11.78
N GLU A 115 2.75 -5.94 -11.78
CA GLU A 115 3.42 -5.23 -12.86
C GLU A 115 3.33 -6.16 -14.09
N CYS A 116 2.46 -5.80 -15.05
CA CYS A 116 2.42 -6.39 -16.39
C CYS A 116 3.50 -5.75 -17.28
#